data_AF-A0A3N9WYV2-F1
#
_entry.id   AF-A0A3N9WYV2-F1
#
_cell.length_a   1.000
_cell.length_b   1.000
_cell.length_c   1.000
_cell.angle_alpha   90.00
_cell.angle_beta   90.00
_cell.angle_gamma   90.00
#
_symmetry.space_group_name_H-M   'P 1'
#
loop_
_entity.id
_entity.type
_entity.pdbx_description
1 polymer ?
#
loop_
_entity_poly.entity_id
_entity_poly.type
_entity_poly.pdbx_seq_one_letter_code
_entity_poly.pdbx_strand_id
1 'polypeptide(L)'
;MIARSLQNGYAYQAEFEHYKVTALARAEDGETYLLIGTENIADHRVFAVILNAIPGIDHSSWMPEPEGVRELEPEPGEIIWSTILPPAVAAKLLDTLPDE
;
A
#
# COMPACT_ATOMS: atom_id res chain seq x y z
N MET A 1 7.27 5.94 1.09
CA MET A 1 7.15 4.76 0.21
C MET A 1 6.03 4.92 -0.79
N ILE A 2 4.77 5.11 -0.36
CA ILE A 2 3.61 5.25 -1.26
C ILE A 2 3.82 6.33 -2.33
N ALA A 3 4.25 7.54 -1.94
CA ALA A 3 4.50 8.63 -2.89
C ALA A 3 5.55 8.29 -3.96
N ARG A 4 6.64 7.58 -3.58
CA ARG A 4 7.65 7.13 -4.55
C ARG A 4 7.08 6.07 -5.50
N SER A 5 6.26 5.16 -4.99
CA SER A 5 5.57 4.18 -5.81
C SER A 5 4.60 4.84 -6.79
N LEU A 6 3.87 5.87 -6.34
CA LEU A 6 2.99 6.67 -7.22
C LEU A 6 3.73 7.34 -8.37
N GLN A 7 5.01 7.70 -8.19
CA GLN A 7 5.79 8.35 -9.23
C GLN A 7 6.26 7.39 -10.34
N ASN A 8 6.55 6.13 -10.02
CA ASN A 8 7.25 5.23 -10.95
C ASN A 8 6.66 3.82 -11.08
N GLY A 9 5.61 3.50 -10.31
CA GLY A 9 4.92 2.21 -10.34
C GLY A 9 5.71 1.04 -9.74
N TYR A 10 6.82 1.29 -9.04
CA TYR A 10 7.59 0.24 -8.38
C TYR A 10 7.13 0.00 -6.94
N ALA A 11 7.18 -1.25 -6.51
CA ALA A 11 6.96 -1.60 -5.11
C ALA A 11 8.12 -1.09 -4.25
N TYR A 12 7.79 -0.52 -3.10
CA TYR A 12 8.75 -0.10 -2.09
C TYR A 12 8.51 -0.86 -0.80
N GLN A 13 9.58 -1.28 -0.15
CA GLN A 13 9.54 -2.02 1.10
C GLN A 13 10.18 -1.21 2.24
N ALA A 14 9.61 -1.34 3.44
CA ALA A 14 10.23 -0.94 4.68
C ALA A 14 10.22 -2.12 5.63
N GLU A 15 11.35 -2.29 6.30
CA GLU A 15 11.55 -3.32 7.30
C GLU A 15 11.74 -2.65 8.66
N PHE A 16 11.06 -3.17 9.68
CA PHE A 16 11.24 -2.75 11.06
C PHE A 16 11.24 -3.98 11.97
N GLU A 17 12.37 -4.24 12.62
CA GLU A 17 12.60 -5.46 13.41
C GLU A 17 12.34 -6.72 12.57
N HIS A 18 11.23 -7.41 12.83
CA HIS A 18 10.80 -8.61 12.11
C HIS A 18 9.61 -8.38 11.17
N TYR A 19 9.15 -7.14 11.05
CA TYR A 19 7.99 -6.77 10.23
C TYR A 19 8.44 -6.20 8.90
N LYS A 20 7.79 -6.62 7.82
CA LYS A 20 7.96 -6.05 6.49
C LYS A 20 6.64 -5.43 6.05
N VAL A 21 6.70 -4.21 5.56
CA VAL A 21 5.57 -3.53 4.92
C VAL A 21 5.97 -3.19 3.49
N THR A 22 5.15 -3.60 2.53
CA THR A 22 5.31 -3.30 1.11
C THR A 22 4.22 -2.31 0.70
N ALA A 23 4.57 -1.31 -0.10
CA ALA A 23 3.61 -0.39 -0.72
C ALA A 23 3.82 -0.34 -2.23
N LEU A 24 2.74 -0.52 -2.98
CA LEU A 24 2.71 -0.43 -4.43
C LEU A 24 1.50 0.41 -4.89
N ALA A 25 1.73 1.43 -5.71
CA ALA A 25 0.69 2.16 -6.41
C ALA A 25 0.69 1.73 -7.88
N ARG A 26 -0.46 1.27 -8.37
CA ARG A 26 -0.63 0.70 -9.72
C ARG A 26 -1.81 1.38 -10.42
N ALA A 27 -1.59 1.85 -11.64
CA ALA A 27 -2.68 2.35 -12.47
C ALA A 27 -3.26 1.20 -13.31
N GLU A 28 -4.57 0.96 -13.21
CA GLU A 28 -5.29 -0.06 -13.96
C GLU A 28 -6.72 0.42 -14.25
N ASP A 29 -7.19 0.24 -15.48
CA ASP A 29 -8.54 0.62 -15.94
C ASP A 29 -8.97 2.06 -15.62
N GLY A 30 -8.02 3.00 -15.61
CA GLY A 30 -8.27 4.42 -15.34
C GLY A 30 -8.31 4.79 -13.85
N GLU A 31 -8.18 3.80 -12.97
CA GLU A 31 -8.09 3.98 -11.52
C GLU A 31 -6.64 3.78 -11.04
N THR A 32 -6.32 4.34 -9.88
CA THR A 32 -5.07 4.05 -9.19
C THR A 32 -5.36 3.20 -7.97
N TYR A 33 -4.81 1.99 -7.94
CA TYR A 33 -4.88 1.09 -6.80
C TYR A 33 -3.66 1.27 -5.91
N LEU A 34 -3.89 1.33 -4.60
CA LEU A 34 -2.83 1.24 -3.59
C LEU A 34 -2.88 -0.15 -2.96
N LEU A 35 -1.77 -0.86 -3.05
CA LEU A 35 -1.56 -2.14 -2.42
C LEU A 35 -0.62 -2.00 -1.23
N ILE A 36 -1.00 -2.62 -0.12
CA ILE A 36 -0.21 -2.73 1.10
C ILE A 36 -0.04 -4.21 1.45
N GLY A 37 1.20 -4.70 1.36
CA GLY A 37 1.59 -6.03 1.81
C GLY A 37 2.17 -5.95 3.22
N THR A 38 1.82 -6.90 4.09
CA THR A 38 2.43 -7.01 5.41
C THR A 38 2.84 -8.44 5.74
N GLU A 39 4.10 -8.62 6.11
CA GLU A 39 4.66 -9.90 6.52
C GLU A 39 4.95 -9.93 8.02
N ASN A 40 4.78 -11.10 8.64
CA ASN A 40 5.06 -11.36 10.06
C ASN A 40 4.25 -10.51 11.06
N ILE A 41 3.18 -9.86 10.62
CA ILE A 41 2.24 -9.14 11.50
C ILE A 41 1.18 -10.11 12.02
N ALA A 42 1.39 -10.66 13.21
CA ALA A 42 0.44 -11.58 13.85
C ALA A 42 -0.78 -10.88 14.48
N ASP A 43 -0.67 -9.59 14.83
CA ASP A 43 -1.75 -8.82 15.45
C ASP A 43 -2.49 -7.97 14.41
N HIS A 44 -3.75 -8.34 14.13
CA HIS A 44 -4.62 -7.63 13.19
C HIS A 44 -4.81 -6.14 13.54
N ARG A 45 -4.60 -5.75 14.80
CA ARG A 45 -4.70 -4.34 15.23
C ARG A 45 -3.54 -3.51 14.69
N VAL A 46 -2.34 -4.07 14.62
CA VAL A 46 -1.17 -3.39 14.03
C VAL A 46 -1.41 -3.14 12.55
N PHE A 47 -1.95 -4.15 11.87
CA PHE A 47 -2.35 -4.02 10.47
C PHE A 47 -3.40 -2.92 10.26
N ALA A 48 -4.47 -2.91 11.06
CA ALA A 48 -5.48 -1.87 11.00
C ALA A 48 -4.90 -0.46 11.25
N VAL A 49 -3.90 -0.33 12.13
CA VAL A 49 -3.20 0.94 12.35
C VAL A 49 -2.43 1.38 11.10
N ILE A 50 -1.75 0.46 10.40
CA ILE A 50 -1.03 0.76 9.15
C ILE A 50 -2.00 1.25 8.08
N LEU A 51 -3.12 0.56 7.86
CA LEU A 51 -4.11 0.98 6.87
C LEU A 51 -4.75 2.33 7.20
N ASN A 52 -5.08 2.56 8.48
CA ASN A 52 -5.66 3.82 8.94
C ASN A 52 -4.66 4.99 8.93
N ALA A 53 -3.36 4.73 8.76
CA ALA A 53 -2.35 5.77 8.68
C ALA A 53 -2.39 6.55 7.37
N ILE A 54 -3.14 6.08 6.36
CA ILE A 54 -3.22 6.73 5.05
C ILE A 54 -4.42 7.69 5.03
N PRO A 55 -4.20 9.01 5.11
CA PRO A 55 -5.29 9.97 5.27
C PRO A 55 -6.15 10.05 4.01
N GLY A 56 -7.47 10.08 4.20
CA GLY A 56 -8.44 10.24 3.10
C GLY A 56 -8.82 8.96 2.38
N ILE A 57 -8.38 7.79 2.87
CA ILE A 57 -8.89 6.48 2.46
C ILE A 57 -9.87 5.99 3.53
N ASP A 58 -11.01 5.44 3.11
CA ASP A 58 -11.96 4.83 4.04
C ASP A 58 -11.43 3.47 4.52
N HIS A 59 -11.48 3.22 5.82
CA HIS A 59 -11.06 1.94 6.40
C HIS A 59 -11.83 0.75 5.79
N SER A 60 -13.10 0.95 5.43
CA SER A 60 -13.94 -0.11 4.89
C SER A 60 -13.70 -0.41 3.41
N SER A 61 -12.92 0.41 2.69
CA SER A 61 -12.66 0.23 1.26
C SER A 61 -11.53 -0.75 0.94
N TRP A 62 -10.81 -1.21 1.97
CA TRP A 62 -9.72 -2.16 1.79
C TRP A 62 -10.24 -3.56 1.53
N MET A 63 -9.72 -4.20 0.50
CA MET A 63 -10.04 -5.56 0.08
C MET A 63 -8.79 -6.44 0.14
N PRO A 64 -8.90 -7.70 0.58
CA PRO A 64 -7.77 -8.61 0.54
C PRO A 64 -7.49 -9.07 -0.90
N GLU A 65 -6.20 -9.19 -1.24
CA GLU A 65 -5.70 -9.73 -2.51
C GLU A 65 -4.95 -11.05 -2.24
N PRO A 66 -5.67 -12.16 -2.01
CA PRO A 66 -5.05 -13.42 -1.57
C PRO A 66 -4.15 -14.05 -2.64
N GLU A 67 -4.38 -13.75 -3.91
CA GLU A 67 -3.55 -14.19 -5.04
C GLU A 67 -2.46 -13.17 -5.40
N GLY A 68 -2.44 -12.02 -4.72
CA GLY A 68 -1.61 -10.87 -5.09
C GLY A 68 -2.02 -10.24 -6.42
N VAL A 69 -1.09 -9.47 -6.97
CA VAL A 69 -1.18 -8.90 -8.32
C VAL A 69 0.11 -9.18 -9.08
N ARG A 70 0.11 -8.94 -10.39
CA ARG A 70 1.26 -9.24 -11.27
C ARG A 70 2.59 -8.68 -10.78
N GLU A 71 2.60 -7.51 -10.15
CA GLU A 71 3.80 -6.82 -9.65
C GLU A 71 4.09 -7.10 -8.16
N LEU A 72 3.19 -7.80 -7.46
CA LEU A 72 3.32 -8.10 -6.04
C LEU A 72 2.61 -9.42 -5.70
N GLU A 73 3.40 -10.48 -5.58
CA GLU A 73 2.93 -11.79 -5.12
C GLU A 73 3.12 -11.91 -3.60
N PRO A 74 2.17 -12.52 -2.86
CA PRO A 74 2.28 -12.67 -1.41
C PRO A 74 3.31 -13.76 -1.04
N GLU A 75 4.23 -13.43 -0.15
CA GLU A 75 5.10 -14.44 0.49
C GLU A 75 4.31 -15.31 1.49
N PRO A 76 4.82 -16.47 1.91
CA PRO A 76 4.16 -17.31 2.91
C PRO A 76 3.86 -16.56 4.21
N GLY A 77 2.57 -16.41 4.54
CA GLY A 77 2.13 -15.69 5.73
C GLY A 77 2.01 -14.17 5.54
N GLU A 78 2.28 -13.65 4.34
CA GLU A 78 1.97 -12.28 3.96
C GLU A 78 0.50 -12.16 3.56
N ILE A 79 -0.11 -11.02 3.90
CA ILE A 79 -1.43 -10.64 3.39
C ILE A 79 -1.26 -9.32 2.64
N ILE A 80 -1.73 -9.32 1.39
CA ILE A 80 -1.81 -8.11 0.56
C ILE A 80 -3.23 -7.58 0.62
N TRP A 81 -3.35 -6.27 0.73
CA TRP A 81 -4.61 -5.55 0.68
C TRP A 81 -4.55 -4.46 -0.37
N SER A 82 -5.65 -4.24 -1.07
CA SER A 82 -5.80 -3.20 -2.06
C SER A 82 -6.94 -2.26 -1.71
N THR A 83 -6.84 -1.04 -2.21
CA THR A 83 -7.95 -0.07 -2.23
C THR A 83 -7.75 0.85 -3.43
N ILE A 84 -8.83 1.46 -3.90
CA ILE A 84 -8.72 2.59 -4.83
C ILE A 84 -8.13 3.77 -4.05
N LEU A 85 -7.11 4.40 -4.64
CA LEU A 85 -6.50 5.62 -4.15
C LEU A 85 -7.13 6.82 -4.85
N PRO A 86 -7.91 7.65 -4.13
CA PRO A 86 -8.55 8.81 -4.75
C PRO A 86 -7.51 9.77 -5.34
N PRO A 87 -7.74 10.36 -6.53
CA PRO A 87 -6.77 11.27 -7.17
C PRO A 87 -6.34 12.45 -6.27
N ALA A 88 -7.27 12.98 -5.46
CA ALA A 88 -6.96 14.06 -4.53
C ALA A 88 -6.03 13.62 -3.38
N VAL A 89 -6.07 12.35 -2.97
CA VAL A 89 -5.16 11.79 -1.97
C VAL A 89 -3.80 11.51 -2.62
N ALA A 90 -3.79 10.94 -3.83
CA ALA A 90 -2.56 10.71 -4.59
C ALA A 90 -1.76 12.00 -4.80
N ALA A 91 -2.43 13.09 -5.19
CA ALA A 91 -1.78 14.41 -5.34
C ALA A 91 -1.14 14.88 -4.03
N LYS A 92 -1.86 14.82 -2.90
CA LYS A 92 -1.32 15.20 -1.59
C LYS A 92 -0.12 14.35 -1.15
N LEU A 93 -0.13 13.05 -1.49
CA LEU A 93 0.99 12.17 -1.20
C LEU A 93 2.21 12.55 -2.03
N LEU A 94 2.02 12.88 -3.30
CA LEU A 94 3.11 13.36 -4.17
C LEU A 94 3.71 14.68 -3.68
N ASP A 95 2.89 15.61 -3.16
CA ASP A 95 3.34 16.88 -2.58
C ASP A 95 4.23 16.71 -1.32
N THR A 96 4.27 15.51 -0.72
CA THR A 96 5.12 15.23 0.45
C THR A 96 6.54 14.82 0.08
N LEU A 97 6.81 14.58 -1.21
CA LEU A 97 8.15 14.30 -1.68
C LEU A 97 8.94 15.61 -1.75
N PRO A 98 10.19 15.64 -1.27
CA PRO A 98 11.05 16.80 -1.47
C PRO A 98 11.26 17.02 -2.97
N ASP A 99 11.26 18.29 -3.39
CA ASP A 99 11.78 18.68 -4.70
C ASP A 99 13.26 18.26 -4.76
N GLU A 100 13.63 17.41 -5.74
CA GLU A 100 15.01 16.96 -5.96
C GLU A 100 15.93 18.09 -6.45
#